data_AF-A0A6P0IDM0-F1
#
_entry.id   AF-A0A6P0IDM0-F1
#
_cell.length_a   1.000
_cell.length_b   1.000
_cell.length_c   1.000
_cell.angle_alpha   90.00
_cell.angle_beta   90.00
_cell.angle_gamma   90.00
#
_symmetry.space_group_name_H-M   'P 1'
#
loop_
_entity.id
_entity.type
_entity.pdbx_description
1 polymer ?
#
loop_
_entity_poly.entity_id
_entity_poly.type
_entity_poly.pdbx_seq_one_letter_code
_entity_poly.pdbx_strand_id
1 'polypeptide(L)' 'MPKGLFLEFLPPYSPELQPAERLWPLLDQALINRVFETIEALEEAIFQLCRQLIKQPQILRRLTQFHWWPSLTTCIV' A
#
# COMPACT_ATOMS: atom_id res chain seq x y z
N MET A 1 -4.87 -21.34 7.10
CA MET A 1 -3.99 -20.16 6.99
C MET A 1 -2.57 -20.56 7.40
N PRO A 2 -1.52 -20.07 6.72
CA PRO A 2 -0.14 -20.26 7.15
C PRO A 2 0.09 -19.81 8.60
N LYS A 3 0.98 -20.49 9.32
CA LYS A 3 1.37 -20.07 10.68
C LYS A 3 1.99 -18.66 10.63
N GLY A 4 1.62 -17.80 11.58
CA GLY A 4 2.14 -16.44 11.68
C GLY A 4 1.42 -15.38 10.84
N LEU A 5 0.36 -15.74 10.10
CA LEU A 5 -0.52 -14.78 9.43
C LEU A 5 -1.77 -14.56 10.28
N PHE A 6 -1.98 -13.29 10.65
CA PHE A 6 -3.17 -12.82 11.37
C PHE A 6 -4.02 -11.98 10.42
N LEU A 7 -5.33 -12.16 10.51
CA LEU A 7 -6.29 -11.37 9.74
C LEU A 7 -6.80 -10.23 10.61
N GLU A 8 -6.76 -9.02 10.07
CA GLU A 8 -7.42 -7.86 10.65
C GLU A 8 -8.69 -7.58 9.83
N PHE A 9 -9.84 -7.54 10.50
CA PHE A 9 -11.12 -7.33 9.83
C PHE A 9 -11.50 -5.85 9.90
N LEU A 10 -11.61 -5.23 8.73
CA LEU A 10 -12.07 -3.85 8.63
C LEU A 10 -13.61 -3.79 8.53
N PRO A 11 -14.25 -2.76 9.11
CA PRO A 11 -15.66 -2.51 8.89
C PRO A 11 -15.97 -2.35 7.39
N PRO A 12 -17.17 -2.76 6.94
CA PRO A 12 -17.56 -2.62 5.55
C PRO A 12 -17.55 -1.15 5.13
N TYR A 13 -17.20 -0.88 3.86
CA TYR A 13 -17.19 0.45 3.25
C TYR A 13 -16.32 1.50 3.96
N SER A 14 -15.26 1.07 4.66
CA SER A 14 -14.34 1.96 5.40
C SER A 14 -12.93 1.99 4.76
N PRO A 15 -12.77 2.46 3.50
CA PRO A 15 -11.48 2.49 2.81
C PRO A 15 -10.43 3.36 3.52
N GLU A 16 -10.86 4.35 4.29
CA GLU A 16 -9.98 5.23 5.07
C GLU A 16 -9.16 4.50 6.15
N LEU A 17 -9.61 3.30 6.54
CA LEU A 17 -8.95 2.41 7.48
C LEU A 17 -8.00 1.42 6.79
N GLN A 18 -8.11 1.24 5.47
CA GLN A 18 -7.29 0.28 4.74
C GLN A 18 -5.96 0.92 4.30
N PRO A 19 -4.78 0.43 4.76
CA PRO A 19 -3.50 1.02 4.38
C PRO A 19 -3.22 1.02 2.88
N ALA A 20 -3.72 0.00 2.15
CA ALA A 20 -3.57 -0.08 0.70
C ALA A 20 -4.24 1.11 -0.02
N GLU A 21 -5.40 1.56 0.45
CA GLU A 21 -6.13 2.68 -0.16
C GLU A 21 -5.36 4.00 -0.06
N ARG A 22 -4.52 4.15 0.98
CA ARG A 22 -3.67 5.34 1.16
C ARG A 22 -2.56 5.44 0.12
N LEU A 23 -2.26 4.34 -0.58
CA LEU A 23 -1.21 4.30 -1.59
C LEU A 23 -1.69 4.73 -2.98
N TRP A 24 -3.00 4.68 -3.27
CA TRP A 24 -3.53 5.03 -4.59
C TRP A 24 -3.12 6.42 -5.08
N PRO A 25 -3.20 7.50 -4.28
CA PRO A 25 -2.78 8.83 -4.73
C PRO A 25 -1.28 8.94 -5.05
N LEU A 26 -0.45 8.03 -4.53
CA LEU A 26 0.94 7.94 -4.95
C LEU A 26 1.04 7.23 -6.31
N LEU A 27 0.42 6.06 -6.43
CA LEU A 27 0.49 5.23 -7.63
C LEU A 27 -0.10 5.93 -8.85
N ASP A 28 -1.20 6.67 -8.67
CA ASP A 28 -1.86 7.43 -9.73
C ASP A 28 -0.94 8.48 -10.36
N GLN A 29 0.09 8.97 -9.66
CA GLN A 29 1.06 9.91 -10.22
C GLN A 29 1.84 9.33 -11.40
N ALA A 30 2.02 8.00 -11.43
CA ALA A 30 2.65 7.33 -12.56
C ALA A 30 1.73 7.29 -13.80
N LEU A 31 0.42 7.45 -13.60
CA LEU A 31 -0.63 7.21 -14.60
C LEU A 31 -1.32 8.50 -15.08
N ILE A 32 -1.38 9.53 -14.24
CA ILE A 32 -2.19 10.72 -14.48
C ILE A 32 -1.79 11.42 -15.78
N ASN A 33 -2.79 11.76 -16.60
CA ASN A 33 -2.64 12.42 -17.91
C ASN A 33 -1.77 11.64 -18.92
N ARG A 34 -1.70 10.31 -18.80
CA ARG A 34 -0.98 9.45 -19.74
C ARG A 34 -1.92 8.43 -20.37
N VAL A 35 -1.66 8.12 -21.63
CA VAL A 35 -2.30 7.02 -22.34
C VAL A 35 -1.24 5.94 -22.55
N PHE A 36 -1.60 4.70 -22.27
CA PHE A 36 -0.73 3.54 -22.46
C PHE A 36 -1.30 2.66 -23.57
N GLU A 37 -0.44 2.24 -24.49
CA GLU A 37 -0.84 1.38 -25.61
C GLU A 37 -1.03 -0.08 -25.19
N THR A 38 -0.33 -0.52 -24.14
CA THR A 38 -0.39 -1.88 -23.62
C THR A 38 -0.43 -1.90 -22.10
N ILE A 39 -0.88 -3.03 -21.54
CA ILE A 39 -0.90 -3.24 -20.09
C ILE A 39 0.52 -3.28 -19.51
N GLU A 40 1.48 -3.85 -20.24
CA GLU A 40 2.88 -3.96 -19.81
C GLU A 40 3.52 -2.57 -19.67
N ALA A 41 3.17 -1.64 -20.57
CA ALA A 41 3.66 -0.26 -20.49
C ALA A 41 3.10 0.47 -19.25
N LEU A 42 1.84 0.20 -18.89
CA LEU A 42 1.21 0.71 -17.67
C LEU A 42 1.86 0.11 -16.41
N GLU A 43 2.03 -1.21 -16.38
CA GLU A 43 2.66 -1.93 -15.27
C GLU A 43 4.09 -1.44 -15.02
N GLU A 44 4.88 -1.27 -16.08
CA GLU A 44 6.27 -0.80 -15.94
C GLU A 44 6.34 0.62 -15.37
N ALA A 45 5.41 1.51 -15.74
CA ALA A 45 5.32 2.85 -15.14
C ALA A 45 5.05 2.78 -13.63
N ILE A 46 4.14 1.91 -13.20
CA ILE A 46 3.86 1.67 -11.78
C ILE A 46 5.07 1.04 -11.09
N PHE A 47 5.72 0.05 -11.69
CA PHE A 47 6.89 -0.61 -11.10
C PHE A 47 8.07 0.33 -10.92
N GLN A 48 8.32 1.23 -11.88
CA GLN A 48 9.35 2.25 -11.71
C GLN A 48 9.07 3.14 -10.50
N LEU A 49 7.83 3.60 -10.32
CA LEU A 49 7.44 4.36 -9.15
C LEU A 49 7.59 3.55 -7.86
N CYS A 50 7.12 2.30 -7.83
CA CYS A 50 7.27 1.42 -6.67
C CYS A 50 8.75 1.24 -6.27
N ARG A 51 9.65 1.04 -7.25
CA ARG A 51 11.10 0.96 -7.00
C ARG A 51 11.67 2.23 -6.38
N GLN A 52 11.13 3.40 -6.71
CA GLN A 52 11.51 4.67 -6.10
C GLN A 52 10.94 4.82 -4.68
N LEU A 53 9.68 4.44 -4.47
CA LEU A 53 9.01 4.53 -3.18
C LEU A 53 9.62 3.59 -2.13
N ILE A 54 10.07 2.40 -2.52
CA ILE A 54 10.78 1.46 -1.63
C ILE A 54 12.05 2.10 -1.03
N LYS A 55 12.70 3.01 -1.77
CA LYS A 55 13.87 3.76 -1.29
C LYS A 55 13.51 4.91 -0.33
N GLN A 56 12.21 5.18 -0.14
CA GLN A 56 11.67 6.28 0.66
C GLN A 56 10.70 5.77 1.74
N PRO A 57 11.14 4.89 2.65
CA PRO A 57 10.26 4.23 3.61
C PRO A 57 9.50 5.19 4.54
N GLN A 58 10.03 6.39 4.77
CA GLN A 58 9.39 7.41 5.60
C GLN A 58 8.07 7.92 4.99
N ILE A 59 7.98 8.02 3.66
CA ILE A 59 6.74 8.42 2.96
C ILE A 59 5.68 7.34 3.16
N LEU A 60 6.03 6.09 2.90
CA LEU A 60 5.13 4.95 3.07
C LEU A 60 4.65 4.86 4.52
N ARG A 61 5.57 4.96 5.48
CA ARG A 61 5.26 4.94 6.91
C ARG A 61 4.27 6.04 7.30
N ARG A 62 4.45 7.27 6.82
CA ARG A 62 3.53 8.37 7.11
C ARG A 62 2.11 8.12 6.60
N LEU A 63 1.96 7.39 5.51
CA LEU A 63 0.67 7.08 4.90
C LEU A 63 -0.02 5.86 5.54
N THR A 64 0.75 4.88 6.01
CA THR A 64 0.21 3.58 6.43
C THR A 64 0.34 3.29 7.92
N GLN A 65 1.12 4.07 8.68
CA GLN A 65 1.29 3.87 10.12
C GLN A 65 0.14 4.49 10.91
N PHE A 66 -1.01 3.83 10.88
CA PHE A 66 -2.15 4.22 11.71
C PHE A 66 -1.82 4.06 13.20
N HIS A 67 -2.26 5.01 14.02
CA HIS A 67 -2.03 4.96 15.47
C HIS A 67 -2.74 3.79 16.16
N TRP A 68 -3.83 3.31 15.55
CA TRP A 68 -4.61 2.16 16.03
C TRP A 68 -4.13 0.83 15.44
N TRP A 69 -3.17 0.84 14.51
CA TRP A 69 -2.67 -0.40 13.91
C TRP A 69 -2.07 -1.30 15.01
N PRO A 70 -2.37 -2.61 15.02
CA PRO A 70 -1.90 -3.49 16.08
C PRO A 70 -0.38 -3.44 16.18
N SER A 71 0.12 -3.09 17.36
CA SER A 71 1.55 -3.19 17.66
C SER A 71 1.89 -4.67 17.74
N LEU A 72 2.93 -5.12 17.04
CA LEU A 72 3.40 -6.52 17.03
C LEU A 72 3.97 -7.00 18.39
N THR A 73 3.62 -6.34 19.49
CA THR A 73 4.12 -6.60 20.84
C THR A 73 3.52 -7.85 21.48
N THR A 74 2.64 -8.60 20.79
CA THR A 74 2.00 -9.80 21.37
C THR A 74 1.97 -10.95 20.37
N CYS A 75 3.14 -11.51 20.08
CA CYS A 75 3.29 -12.87 19.57
C CYS A 75 4.45 -13.56 20.29
N ILE A 76 4.31 -13.72 21.61
CA ILE A 76 4.91 -14.85 22.33
C ILE A 76 3.75 -15.78 22.64
N VAL A 77 3.45 -16.73 21.75
CA VAL A 77 3.21 -18.18 22.00
C VAL A 77 3.33 -18.90 20.66
#